data_AF-W5MWQ4-F1
#
_entry.id   AF-W5MWQ4-F1
#
_cell.length_a   1.000
_cell.length_b   1.000
_cell.length_c   1.000
_cell.angle_alpha   90.00
_cell.angle_beta   90.00
_cell.angle_gamma   90.00
#
_symmetry.space_group_name_H-M   'P 1'
#
loop_
_entity.id
_entity.type
_entity.pdbx_description
1 polymer ?
#
loop_
_entity_poly.entity_id
_entity_poly.type
_entity_poly.pdbx_seq_one_letter_code
_entity_poly.pdbx_strand_id
1 'polypeptide(L)'
;HSATAFEDFESPPGVNKLDLQLFPLWHLPLKLAAMFSTMFFLYTFLRDVIHPFVSQSKNEFYKIPILVMNKVLPGVAITLLALVYLPGFLTVVFQLHRGTKYSPFPSWLAIWLKMRKQLGLLCCFCAVLHAVYSLCYSMRQSYRYKLLNWAYQQVKQNKEDAWIEDDVWRMEIYLFLGILSLGILAMLALASIPSVSETLNWREFRCVQRNLGCCALLLCTAHALVYGWRKWAEVKHFVWYTPPSFILVVLLPLGVLLCRAVLLLPCLDRRLHAIQRGWEKKSSEATKEV
;
A
#
# COMPACT_ATOMS: atom_id res chain seq x y z
N HIS A 1 29.83 39.58 28.03
CA HIS A 1 28.43 39.18 28.26
C HIS A 1 27.54 39.88 27.24
N SER A 2 27.09 39.17 26.20
CA SER A 2 25.96 39.62 25.38
C SER A 2 25.10 38.40 25.10
N ALA A 3 24.01 38.29 25.84
CA ALA A 3 22.95 37.34 25.56
C ALA A 3 22.21 37.86 24.32
N THR A 4 22.33 37.15 23.20
CA THR A 4 21.43 37.30 22.06
C THR A 4 20.07 36.79 22.48
N ALA A 5 19.13 37.70 22.67
CA ALA A 5 17.72 37.40 22.81
C ALA A 5 17.26 36.65 21.55
N PHE A 6 16.75 35.43 21.74
CA PHE A 6 15.93 34.77 20.73
C PHE A 6 14.69 35.65 20.55
N GLU A 7 14.54 36.25 19.36
CA GLU A 7 13.28 36.86 18.95
C GLU A 7 12.24 35.74 18.86
N ASP A 8 11.37 35.66 19.88
CA ASP A 8 10.14 34.90 19.78
C ASP A 8 9.29 35.53 18.67
N PHE A 9 9.16 34.82 17.53
CA PHE A 9 8.22 35.17 16.48
C PHE A 9 6.78 35.05 17.02
N GLU A 10 6.28 36.12 17.65
CA GLU A 10 4.87 36.21 18.02
C GLU A 10 3.99 36.18 16.76
N SER A 11 2.95 35.35 16.79
CA SER A 11 1.98 35.26 15.70
C SER A 11 1.26 36.61 15.51
N PRO A 12 1.00 37.06 14.27
CA PRO A 12 0.41 38.37 14.03
C PRO A 12 -0.94 38.51 14.77
N PRO A 13 -1.19 39.64 15.45
CA PRO A 13 -2.46 39.85 16.14
C PRO A 13 -3.61 39.89 15.12
N GLY A 14 -4.56 38.96 15.26
CA GLY A 14 -5.71 38.80 14.35
C GLY A 14 -5.72 37.48 13.56
N VAL A 15 -4.67 36.67 13.63
CA VAL A 15 -4.67 35.33 13.02
C VAL A 15 -5.30 34.33 13.98
N ASN A 16 -6.45 33.74 13.58
CA ASN A 16 -7.06 32.66 14.33
C ASN A 16 -6.09 31.47 14.41
N LYS A 17 -5.83 30.95 15.61
CA LYS A 17 -4.98 29.75 15.80
C LYS A 17 -5.46 28.53 15.00
N LEU A 18 -6.74 28.51 14.60
CA LEU A 18 -7.30 27.50 13.69
C LEU A 18 -6.70 27.58 12.28
N ASP A 19 -6.38 28.77 11.79
CA ASP A 19 -5.81 29.02 10.45
C ASP A 19 -4.30 28.75 10.40
N LEU A 20 -3.66 28.58 11.56
CA LEU A 20 -2.24 28.24 11.73
C LEU A 20 -1.99 26.73 11.86
N GLN A 21 -3.01 25.88 11.64
CA GLN A 21 -2.81 24.42 11.71
C GLN A 21 -1.85 23.94 10.62
N LEU A 22 -0.73 23.37 11.03
CA LEU A 22 0.27 22.80 10.13
C LEU A 22 -0.17 21.44 9.60
N PHE A 23 -0.52 21.37 8.30
CA PHE A 23 -0.92 20.15 7.60
C PHE A 23 -2.09 19.36 8.24
N PRO A 24 -3.27 19.98 8.47
CA PRO A 24 -4.37 19.37 9.22
C PRO A 24 -4.89 18.07 8.60
N LEU A 25 -4.87 17.95 7.27
CA LEU A 25 -5.30 16.75 6.55
C LEU A 25 -4.26 15.61 6.56
N TRP A 26 -3.02 15.87 6.97
CA TRP A 26 -1.92 14.90 6.92
C TRP A 26 -1.66 14.20 8.24
N HIS A 27 -2.10 14.73 9.39
CA HIS A 27 -1.82 14.13 10.68
C HIS A 27 -2.27 12.67 10.78
N LEU A 28 -3.50 12.36 10.38
CA LEU A 28 -4.02 10.99 10.46
C LEU A 28 -3.34 10.06 9.43
N PRO A 29 -3.19 10.42 8.14
CA PRO A 29 -2.40 9.64 7.17
C PRO A 29 -0.96 9.36 7.62
N LEU A 30 -0.27 10.35 8.17
CA LEU A 30 1.11 10.18 8.65
C LEU A 30 1.17 9.26 9.87
N LYS A 31 0.24 9.39 10.82
CA LYS A 31 0.14 8.47 11.97
C LYS A 31 -0.13 7.03 11.52
N LEU A 32 -1.01 6.84 10.54
CA LEU A 32 -1.28 5.52 9.96
C LEU A 32 -0.04 4.94 9.27
N ALA A 33 0.62 5.71 8.41
CA ALA A 33 1.83 5.29 7.73
C ALA A 33 2.95 4.93 8.73
N ALA A 34 3.16 5.75 9.76
CA ALA A 34 4.12 5.48 10.83
C ALA A 34 3.78 4.18 11.59
N MET A 35 2.50 4.00 11.97
CA MET A 35 2.04 2.80 12.67
C MET A 35 2.30 1.52 11.85
N PHE A 36 1.91 1.49 10.57
CA PHE A 36 2.17 0.35 9.70
C PHE A 36 3.67 0.14 9.46
N SER A 37 4.45 1.22 9.35
CA SER A 37 5.90 1.15 9.19
C SER A 37 6.55 0.49 10.40
N THR A 38 6.20 0.92 11.61
CA THR A 38 6.68 0.33 12.86
C THR A 38 6.25 -1.14 12.97
N MET A 39 5.00 -1.45 12.69
CA MET A 39 4.48 -2.83 12.74
C MET A 39 5.25 -3.76 11.80
N PHE A 40 5.37 -3.40 10.51
CA PHE A 40 6.11 -4.21 9.53
C PHE A 40 7.60 -4.26 9.83
N PHE A 41 8.19 -3.18 10.37
CA PHE A 41 9.58 -3.14 10.79
C PHE A 41 9.85 -4.13 11.91
N LEU A 42 9.10 -4.05 13.02
CA LEU A 42 9.25 -4.96 14.16
C LEU A 42 9.07 -6.42 13.73
N TYR A 43 8.05 -6.69 12.92
CA TYR A 43 7.80 -8.03 12.38
C TYR A 43 8.96 -8.55 11.54
N THR A 44 9.47 -7.74 10.61
CA THR A 44 10.56 -8.14 9.71
C THR A 44 11.88 -8.25 10.46
N PHE A 45 12.16 -7.32 11.36
CA PHE A 45 13.35 -7.30 12.21
C PHE A 45 13.42 -8.56 13.09
N LEU A 46 12.30 -8.93 13.73
CA LEU A 46 12.21 -10.15 14.53
C LEU A 46 12.56 -11.40 13.71
N ARG A 47 12.05 -11.49 12.47
CA ARG A 47 12.21 -12.68 11.62
C ARG A 47 13.56 -12.76 10.91
N ASP A 48 14.06 -11.65 10.39
CA ASP A 48 15.24 -11.62 9.52
C ASP A 48 16.56 -11.36 10.27
N VAL A 49 16.48 -10.79 11.49
CA VAL A 49 17.64 -10.42 12.31
C VAL A 49 17.65 -11.16 13.64
N ILE A 50 16.58 -11.04 14.45
CA ILE A 50 16.57 -11.64 15.79
C ILE A 50 16.52 -13.17 15.73
N HIS A 51 15.67 -13.77 14.90
CA HIS A 51 15.60 -15.21 14.80
C HIS A 51 16.94 -15.87 14.38
N PRO A 52 17.63 -15.44 13.30
CA PRO A 52 18.96 -15.98 12.98
C PRO A 52 20.00 -15.76 14.08
N PHE A 53 19.91 -14.64 14.81
CA PHE A 53 20.80 -14.35 15.92
C PHE A 53 20.59 -15.31 17.09
N VAL A 54 19.34 -15.57 17.48
CA VAL A 54 19.01 -16.45 18.62
C VAL A 54 19.13 -17.93 18.27
N SER A 55 18.56 -18.36 17.14
CA SER A 55 18.44 -19.78 16.79
C SER A 55 19.69 -20.35 16.11
N GLN A 56 20.51 -19.51 15.46
CA GLN A 56 21.65 -19.98 14.65
C GLN A 56 22.97 -19.28 14.99
N SER A 57 22.98 -18.39 16.00
CA SER A 57 24.14 -17.57 16.37
C SER A 57 24.76 -16.80 15.20
N LYS A 58 23.95 -16.41 14.20
CA LYS A 58 24.40 -15.66 13.02
C LYS A 58 24.12 -14.17 13.16
N ASN A 59 25.15 -13.35 13.05
CA ASN A 59 25.01 -11.90 13.06
C ASN A 59 24.54 -11.40 11.67
N GLU A 60 23.28 -10.98 11.60
CA GLU A 60 22.63 -10.48 10.38
C GLU A 60 22.17 -9.02 10.52
N PHE A 61 22.73 -8.25 11.47
CA PHE A 61 22.32 -6.86 11.73
C PHE A 61 22.58 -5.91 10.54
N TYR A 62 23.56 -6.22 9.68
CA TYR A 62 23.81 -5.47 8.44
C TYR A 62 22.60 -5.48 7.48
N LYS A 63 21.60 -6.36 7.69
CA LYS A 63 20.36 -6.38 6.91
C LYS A 63 19.44 -5.20 7.23
N ILE A 64 19.54 -4.59 8.42
CA ILE A 64 18.60 -3.55 8.88
C ILE A 64 18.48 -2.39 7.88
N PRO A 65 19.58 -1.73 7.44
CA PRO A 65 19.46 -0.49 6.69
C PRO A 65 18.79 -0.66 5.32
N ILE A 66 19.05 -1.77 4.62
CA ILE A 66 18.54 -1.97 3.24
C ILE A 66 17.55 -3.12 3.16
N LEU A 67 17.88 -4.32 3.63
CA LEU A 67 17.04 -5.50 3.42
C LEU A 67 15.74 -5.46 4.23
N VAL A 68 15.81 -5.01 5.48
CA VAL A 68 14.61 -4.86 6.33
C VAL A 68 13.76 -3.71 5.80
N MET A 69 14.35 -2.54 5.53
CA MET A 69 13.63 -1.41 4.95
C MET A 69 12.95 -1.77 3.63
N ASN A 70 13.63 -2.50 2.74
CA ASN A 70 13.07 -2.90 1.45
C ASN A 70 11.97 -3.97 1.53
N LYS A 71 11.67 -4.51 2.73
CA LYS A 71 10.47 -5.31 3.01
C LYS A 71 9.36 -4.49 3.67
N VAL A 72 9.72 -3.49 4.47
CA VAL A 72 8.78 -2.58 5.14
C VAL A 72 8.11 -1.64 4.13
N LEU A 73 8.90 -0.95 3.31
CA LEU A 73 8.43 0.06 2.35
C LEU A 73 7.32 -0.45 1.40
N PRO A 74 7.50 -1.58 0.69
CA PRO A 74 6.43 -2.10 -0.17
C PRO A 74 5.20 -2.54 0.63
N GLY A 75 5.40 -3.08 1.84
CA GLY A 75 4.31 -3.46 2.74
C GLY A 75 3.44 -2.28 3.15
N VAL A 76 4.08 -1.17 3.54
CA VAL A 76 3.39 0.09 3.84
C VAL A 76 2.71 0.63 2.59
N ALA A 77 3.41 0.70 1.45
CA ALA A 77 2.87 1.25 0.21
C ALA A 77 1.56 0.58 -0.22
N ILE A 78 1.55 -0.76 -0.33
CA ILE A 78 0.36 -1.48 -0.80
C ILE A 78 -0.77 -1.49 0.25
N THR A 79 -0.44 -1.46 1.55
CA THR A 79 -1.43 -1.31 2.63
C THR A 79 -2.13 0.04 2.53
N LEU A 80 -1.36 1.13 2.39
CA LEU A 80 -1.91 2.48 2.22
C LEU A 80 -2.76 2.56 0.94
N LEU A 81 -2.32 1.94 -0.17
CA LEU A 81 -3.10 1.86 -1.41
C LEU A 81 -4.43 1.14 -1.20
N ALA A 82 -4.44 0.02 -0.49
CA ALA A 82 -5.66 -0.69 -0.15
C ALA A 82 -6.61 0.19 0.70
N LEU A 83 -6.07 0.95 1.65
CA LEU A 83 -6.84 1.90 2.48
C LEU A 83 -7.37 3.11 1.70
N VAL A 84 -6.83 3.43 0.52
CA VAL A 84 -7.41 4.43 -0.40
C VAL A 84 -8.73 3.91 -0.99
N TYR A 85 -8.77 2.64 -1.39
CA TYR A 85 -9.92 2.06 -2.10
C TYR A 85 -10.96 1.41 -1.20
N LEU A 86 -10.58 0.90 -0.03
CA LEU A 86 -11.47 0.28 0.94
C LEU A 86 -12.67 1.16 1.36
N PRO A 87 -12.54 2.46 1.69
CA PRO A 87 -13.70 3.26 2.09
C PRO A 87 -14.72 3.43 0.96
N GLY A 88 -14.30 3.37 -0.31
CA GLY A 88 -15.22 3.40 -1.46
C GLY A 88 -16.09 2.14 -1.54
N PHE A 89 -15.58 0.99 -1.12
CA PHE A 89 -16.41 -0.21 -0.96
C PHE A 89 -17.40 -0.03 0.20
N LEU A 90 -16.94 0.46 1.35
CA LEU A 90 -17.79 0.67 2.52
C LEU A 90 -18.95 1.62 2.21
N THR A 91 -18.72 2.70 1.45
CA THR A 91 -19.81 3.59 1.02
C THR A 91 -20.88 2.87 0.22
N VAL A 92 -20.48 1.93 -0.66
CA VAL A 92 -21.42 1.15 -1.46
C VAL A 92 -22.22 0.19 -0.58
N VAL A 93 -21.57 -0.46 0.39
CA VAL A 93 -22.26 -1.33 1.36
C VAL A 93 -23.30 -0.54 2.15
N PHE A 94 -22.95 0.65 2.65
CA PHE A 94 -23.89 1.53 3.35
C PHE A 94 -25.05 1.96 2.45
N GLN A 95 -24.79 2.32 1.19
CA GLN A 95 -25.82 2.69 0.22
C GLN A 95 -26.77 1.52 -0.08
N LEU A 96 -26.24 0.31 -0.27
CA LEU A 96 -27.04 -0.89 -0.51
C LEU A 96 -27.87 -1.31 0.71
N HIS A 97 -27.27 -1.22 1.91
CA HIS A 97 -27.93 -1.54 3.17
C HIS A 97 -29.09 -0.57 3.46
N ARG A 98 -28.84 0.74 3.36
CA ARG A 98 -29.85 1.78 3.59
C ARG A 98 -30.85 1.90 2.44
N GLY A 99 -30.46 1.47 1.23
CA GLY A 99 -31.30 1.55 0.05
C GLY A 99 -31.58 2.98 -0.43
N THR A 100 -30.72 3.95 -0.09
CA THR A 100 -30.80 5.35 -0.51
C THR A 100 -29.39 5.96 -0.58
N LYS A 101 -29.21 6.98 -1.43
CA LYS A 101 -27.97 7.77 -1.52
C LYS A 101 -27.99 9.04 -0.66
N TYR A 102 -29.15 9.44 -0.15
CA TYR A 102 -29.34 10.74 0.51
C TYR A 102 -28.99 10.71 2.01
N SER A 103 -28.79 9.52 2.57
CA SER A 103 -28.43 9.36 3.98
C SER A 103 -26.95 9.69 4.21
N PRO A 104 -26.60 10.56 5.19
CA PRO A 104 -25.22 10.95 5.46
C PRO A 104 -24.39 9.78 5.98
N PHE A 105 -23.13 9.68 5.56
CA PHE A 105 -22.22 8.66 6.07
C PHE A 105 -21.80 8.95 7.52
N PRO A 106 -21.48 7.92 8.31
CA PRO A 106 -20.87 8.10 9.64
C PRO A 106 -19.62 8.99 9.57
N SER A 107 -19.40 9.81 10.60
CA SER A 107 -18.32 10.80 10.62
C SER A 107 -16.94 10.21 10.37
N TRP A 108 -16.64 9.03 10.91
CA TRP A 108 -15.37 8.33 10.69
C TRP A 108 -15.12 7.99 9.22
N LEU A 109 -16.16 7.57 8.48
CA LEU A 109 -16.06 7.24 7.06
C LEU A 109 -15.92 8.51 6.22
N ALA A 110 -16.64 9.58 6.59
CA ALA A 110 -16.50 10.88 5.92
C ALA A 110 -15.08 11.45 6.06
N ILE A 111 -14.48 11.37 7.26
CA ILE A 111 -13.08 11.76 7.50
C ILE A 111 -12.13 10.90 6.64
N TRP A 112 -12.35 9.58 6.61
CA TRP A 112 -11.52 8.68 5.82
C TRP A 112 -11.59 8.98 4.32
N LEU A 113 -12.79 9.21 3.77
CA LEU A 113 -12.95 9.57 2.36
C LEU A 113 -12.20 10.84 1.97
N LYS A 114 -12.09 11.82 2.87
CA LYS A 114 -11.37 13.08 2.67
C LYS A 114 -9.85 12.90 2.65
N MET A 115 -9.30 11.93 3.39
CA MET A 115 -7.84 11.72 3.48
C MET A 115 -7.26 10.80 2.40
N ARG A 116 -8.08 10.30 1.47
CA ARG A 116 -7.65 9.37 0.42
C ARG A 116 -6.51 9.90 -0.45
N LYS A 117 -6.51 11.21 -0.75
CA LYS A 117 -5.44 11.84 -1.52
C LYS A 117 -4.09 11.71 -0.81
N GLN A 118 -4.04 12.03 0.48
CA GLN A 118 -2.84 11.99 1.31
C GLN A 118 -2.33 10.55 1.46
N LEU A 119 -3.22 9.58 1.68
CA LEU A 119 -2.86 8.15 1.71
C LEU A 119 -2.28 7.68 0.37
N GLY A 120 -2.85 8.10 -0.76
CA GLY A 120 -2.36 7.76 -2.09
C GLY A 120 -0.98 8.37 -2.38
N LEU A 121 -0.72 9.60 -1.94
CA LEU A 121 0.59 10.24 -2.08
C LEU A 121 1.66 9.57 -1.22
N LEU A 122 1.34 9.21 0.04
CA LEU A 122 2.25 8.45 0.91
C LEU A 122 2.55 7.06 0.36
N CYS A 123 1.53 6.38 -0.21
CA CYS A 123 1.72 5.14 -0.95
C CYS A 123 2.73 5.31 -2.09
N CYS A 124 2.55 6.31 -2.95
CA CYS A 124 3.45 6.57 -4.07
C CYS A 124 4.87 6.87 -3.58
N PHE A 125 5.02 7.67 -2.53
CA PHE A 125 6.33 7.95 -1.91
C PHE A 125 7.03 6.67 -1.44
N CYS A 126 6.35 5.82 -0.66
CA CYS A 126 6.90 4.54 -0.22
C CYS A 126 7.23 3.61 -1.39
N ALA A 127 6.42 3.60 -2.45
CA ALA A 127 6.65 2.79 -3.64
C ALA A 127 7.91 3.25 -4.42
N VAL A 128 8.12 4.56 -4.56
CA VAL A 128 9.34 5.11 -5.18
C VAL A 128 10.57 4.76 -4.36
N LEU A 129 10.51 4.92 -3.03
CA LEU A 129 11.61 4.49 -2.17
C LEU A 129 11.89 2.99 -2.32
N HIS A 130 10.85 2.14 -2.29
CA HIS A 130 11.00 0.71 -2.53
C HIS A 130 11.67 0.40 -3.88
N ALA A 131 11.30 1.11 -4.95
CA ALA A 131 11.93 0.95 -6.25
C ALA A 131 13.42 1.29 -6.20
N VAL A 132 13.80 2.43 -5.59
CA VAL A 132 15.21 2.83 -5.43
C VAL A 132 15.98 1.80 -4.62
N TYR A 133 15.47 1.38 -3.46
CA TYR A 133 16.11 0.35 -2.62
C TYR A 133 16.29 -0.98 -3.38
N SER A 134 15.33 -1.35 -4.22
CA SER A 134 15.38 -2.57 -5.03
C SER A 134 16.40 -2.47 -6.17
N LEU A 135 16.51 -1.32 -6.83
CA LEU A 135 17.53 -1.07 -7.85
C LEU A 135 18.95 -1.05 -7.25
N CYS A 136 19.10 -0.58 -6.02
CA CYS A 136 20.39 -0.59 -5.32
C CYS A 136 20.83 -1.98 -4.83
N TYR A 137 20.06 -3.05 -5.06
CA TYR A 137 20.36 -4.37 -4.50
C TYR A 137 21.69 -4.94 -5.00
N SER A 138 22.00 -4.76 -6.30
CA SER A 138 23.23 -5.24 -6.94
C SER A 138 24.48 -4.47 -6.51
N MET A 139 24.34 -3.18 -6.17
CA MET A 139 25.45 -2.30 -5.76
C MET A 139 25.99 -2.62 -4.36
N ARG A 140 25.29 -3.45 -3.59
CA ARG A 140 25.66 -3.73 -2.20
C ARG A 140 26.87 -4.64 -2.12
N GLN A 141 27.82 -4.26 -1.27
CA GLN A 141 28.98 -5.10 -0.95
C GLN A 141 28.61 -6.50 -0.46
N SER A 142 27.55 -6.63 0.36
CA SER A 142 27.06 -7.93 0.81
C SER A 142 26.58 -8.83 -0.32
N TYR A 143 26.01 -8.25 -1.40
CA TYR A 143 25.59 -9.01 -2.57
C TYR A 143 26.79 -9.46 -3.40
N ARG A 144 27.78 -8.58 -3.57
CA ARG A 144 29.05 -8.90 -4.24
C ARG A 144 29.76 -10.09 -3.59
N TYR A 145 29.88 -10.11 -2.26
CA TYR A 145 30.47 -11.26 -1.56
C TYR A 145 29.66 -12.55 -1.72
N LYS A 146 28.31 -12.47 -1.72
CA LYS A 146 27.47 -13.64 -1.97
C LYS A 146 27.64 -14.20 -3.37
N LEU A 147 27.68 -13.33 -4.38
CA LEU A 147 27.89 -13.72 -5.77
C LEU A 147 29.22 -14.43 -5.97
N LEU A 148 30.30 -13.88 -5.39
CA LEU A 148 31.64 -14.52 -5.42
C LEU A 148 31.63 -15.89 -4.74
N ASN A 149 31.00 -16.01 -3.57
CA ASN A 149 30.89 -17.29 -2.86
C ASN A 149 30.09 -18.32 -3.66
N TRP A 150 28.99 -17.92 -4.31
CA TRP A 150 28.19 -18.81 -5.17
C TRP A 150 28.99 -19.27 -6.39
N ALA A 151 29.69 -18.36 -7.07
CA ALA A 151 30.55 -18.71 -8.22
C ALA A 151 31.66 -19.68 -7.81
N TYR A 152 32.33 -19.43 -6.68
CA TYR A 152 33.36 -20.33 -6.15
C TYR A 152 32.80 -21.72 -5.82
N GLN A 153 31.63 -21.78 -5.18
CA GLN A 153 30.95 -23.05 -4.85
C GLN A 153 30.53 -23.82 -6.10
N GLN A 154 30.03 -23.13 -7.13
CA GLN A 154 29.65 -23.74 -8.40
C GLN A 154 30.85 -24.41 -9.09
N VAL A 155 31.98 -23.71 -9.18
CA VAL A 155 33.23 -24.27 -9.75
C VAL A 155 33.70 -25.47 -8.94
N LYS A 156 33.67 -25.38 -7.60
CA LYS A 156 34.05 -26.50 -6.73
C LYS A 156 33.16 -27.74 -6.91
N GLN A 157 31.91 -27.55 -7.33
CA GLN A 157 30.95 -28.62 -7.60
C GLN A 157 30.99 -29.13 -9.04
N ASN A 158 31.88 -28.61 -9.90
CA ASN A 158 31.93 -28.90 -11.34
C ASN A 158 30.56 -28.75 -12.04
N LYS A 159 29.77 -27.76 -11.61
CA LYS A 159 28.47 -27.46 -12.21
C LYS A 159 28.66 -26.42 -13.31
N GLU A 160 28.55 -26.85 -14.57
CA GLU A 160 28.77 -25.99 -15.74
C GLU A 160 27.70 -24.90 -15.86
N ASP A 161 26.42 -25.29 -15.87
CA ASP A 161 25.30 -24.36 -16.01
C ASP A 161 24.51 -24.20 -14.71
N ALA A 162 24.37 -22.95 -14.25
CA ALA A 162 23.62 -22.57 -13.06
C ALA A 162 22.22 -22.02 -13.36
N TRP A 163 21.79 -22.03 -14.63
CA TRP A 163 20.48 -21.56 -15.07
C TRP A 163 19.35 -22.36 -14.42
N ILE A 164 18.32 -21.64 -13.94
CA ILE A 164 17.11 -22.22 -13.37
C ILE A 164 15.91 -21.48 -13.99
N GLU A 165 15.32 -22.12 -15.00
CA GLU A 165 14.23 -21.54 -15.81
C GLU A 165 13.06 -21.00 -14.96
N ASP A 166 12.58 -21.76 -13.97
CA ASP A 166 11.46 -21.37 -13.10
C ASP A 166 11.77 -20.10 -12.27
N ASP A 167 13.01 -19.96 -11.79
CA ASP A 167 13.44 -18.78 -11.01
C ASP A 167 13.58 -17.54 -11.91
N VAL A 168 14.04 -17.73 -13.16
CA VAL A 168 14.14 -16.66 -14.16
C VAL A 168 12.76 -16.14 -14.52
N TRP A 169 11.81 -17.02 -14.92
CA TRP A 169 10.44 -16.60 -15.22
C TRP A 169 9.79 -15.84 -14.07
N ARG A 170 9.94 -16.35 -12.84
CA ARG A 170 9.44 -15.67 -11.66
C ARG A 170 10.00 -14.24 -11.57
N MET A 171 11.33 -14.10 -11.67
CA MET A 171 12.03 -12.81 -11.57
C MET A 171 11.53 -11.81 -12.62
N GLU A 172 11.52 -12.21 -13.89
CA GLU A 172 11.13 -11.35 -15.01
C GLU A 172 9.67 -10.88 -14.89
N ILE A 173 8.75 -11.79 -14.56
CA ILE A 173 7.32 -11.47 -14.46
C ILE A 173 7.07 -10.48 -13.31
N TYR A 174 7.54 -10.77 -12.09
CA TYR A 174 7.22 -9.87 -10.97
C TYR A 174 7.92 -8.52 -11.14
N LEU A 175 9.11 -8.47 -11.75
CA LEU A 175 9.80 -7.21 -12.02
C LEU A 175 9.01 -6.35 -13.01
N PHE A 176 8.55 -6.95 -14.12
CA PHE A 176 7.68 -6.30 -15.09
C PHE A 176 6.40 -5.73 -14.45
N LEU A 177 5.70 -6.55 -13.64
CA LEU A 177 4.51 -6.12 -12.92
C LEU A 177 4.79 -4.95 -11.96
N GLY A 178 5.95 -4.99 -11.28
CA GLY A 178 6.41 -3.93 -10.40
C GLY A 178 6.60 -2.61 -11.14
N ILE A 179 7.30 -2.63 -12.27
CA ILE A 179 7.56 -1.45 -13.13
C ILE A 179 6.24 -0.86 -13.64
N LEU A 180 5.34 -1.70 -14.18
CA LEU A 180 4.04 -1.24 -14.68
C LEU A 180 3.20 -0.62 -13.54
N SER A 181 3.19 -1.26 -12.38
CA SER A 181 2.45 -0.75 -11.22
C SER A 181 2.98 0.61 -10.75
N LEU A 182 4.30 0.81 -10.73
CA LEU A 182 4.93 2.08 -10.39
C LEU A 182 4.59 3.17 -11.41
N GLY A 183 4.58 2.83 -12.70
CA GLY A 183 4.15 3.76 -13.76
C GLY A 183 2.72 4.24 -13.56
N ILE A 184 1.79 3.35 -13.21
CA ILE A 184 0.41 3.75 -12.91
C ILE A 184 0.33 4.59 -11.64
N LEU A 185 1.06 4.24 -10.57
CA LEU A 185 1.11 5.05 -9.34
C LEU A 185 1.64 6.46 -9.61
N ALA A 186 2.65 6.60 -10.48
CA ALA A 186 3.15 7.89 -10.90
C ALA A 186 2.08 8.73 -11.61
N MET A 187 1.31 8.13 -12.54
CA MET A 187 0.19 8.83 -13.18
C MET A 187 -0.87 9.29 -12.17
N LEU A 188 -1.20 8.46 -11.17
CA LEU A 188 -2.15 8.84 -10.11
C LEU A 188 -1.65 10.01 -9.25
N ALA A 189 -0.36 10.02 -8.94
CA ALA A 189 0.29 11.09 -8.19
C ALA A 189 0.33 12.40 -9.00
N LEU A 190 0.70 12.32 -10.29
CA LEU A 190 0.69 13.48 -11.20
C LEU A 190 -0.71 14.07 -11.35
N ALA A 191 -1.73 13.23 -11.54
CA ALA A 191 -3.13 13.67 -11.58
C ALA A 191 -3.67 14.22 -10.25
N SER A 192 -2.90 14.10 -9.16
CA SER A 192 -3.24 14.68 -7.85
C SER A 192 -2.65 16.08 -7.64
N ILE A 193 -1.79 16.56 -8.54
CA ILE A 193 -1.27 17.93 -8.55
C ILE A 193 -2.40 18.87 -8.96
N PRO A 194 -2.67 19.96 -8.22
CA PRO A 194 -3.78 20.87 -8.51
C PRO A 194 -3.83 21.33 -9.97
N SER A 195 -2.70 21.80 -10.51
CA SER A 195 -2.58 22.28 -11.90
C SER A 195 -2.93 21.23 -12.95
N VAL A 196 -2.72 19.94 -12.68
CA VAL A 196 -3.12 18.84 -13.59
C VAL A 196 -4.56 18.44 -13.33
N SER A 197 -4.98 18.39 -12.07
CA SER A 197 -6.36 17.98 -11.73
C SER A 197 -7.41 18.96 -12.23
N GLU A 198 -7.07 20.24 -12.32
CA GLU A 198 -7.95 21.31 -12.80
C GLU A 198 -8.11 21.32 -14.32
N THR A 199 -7.19 20.72 -15.09
CA THR A 199 -7.35 20.58 -16.56
C THR A 199 -8.19 19.39 -16.97
N LEU A 200 -8.38 18.42 -16.07
CA LEU A 200 -9.16 17.21 -16.35
C LEU A 200 -10.63 17.43 -16.04
N ASN A 201 -11.50 16.99 -16.95
CA ASN A 201 -12.92 16.95 -16.62
C ASN A 201 -13.21 15.84 -15.59
N TRP A 202 -14.39 15.89 -14.96
CA TRP A 202 -14.73 14.93 -13.92
C TRP A 202 -14.76 13.47 -14.37
N ARG A 203 -15.06 13.19 -15.65
CA ARG A 203 -15.05 11.82 -16.19
C ARG A 203 -13.62 11.29 -16.30
N GLU A 204 -12.70 12.11 -16.81
CA GLU A 204 -11.28 11.81 -16.91
C GLU A 204 -10.65 11.61 -15.53
N PHE A 205 -10.84 12.57 -14.62
CA PHE A 205 -10.33 12.48 -13.26
C PHE A 205 -10.84 11.22 -12.55
N ARG A 206 -12.14 10.92 -12.69
CA ARG A 206 -12.73 9.68 -12.15
C ARG A 206 -12.12 8.44 -12.79
N CYS A 207 -11.90 8.42 -14.10
CA CYS A 207 -11.29 7.29 -14.80
C CYS A 207 -9.88 7.02 -14.24
N VAL A 208 -9.05 8.07 -14.14
CA VAL A 208 -7.70 7.97 -13.58
C VAL A 208 -7.75 7.46 -12.13
N GLN A 209 -8.45 8.15 -11.24
CA GLN A 209 -8.42 7.81 -9.81
C GLN A 209 -9.13 6.50 -9.46
N ARG A 210 -10.16 6.07 -10.22
CA ARG A 210 -10.95 4.86 -9.94
C ARG A 210 -10.51 3.63 -10.72
N ASN A 211 -10.28 3.76 -12.03
CA ASN A 211 -10.00 2.63 -12.92
C ASN A 211 -8.51 2.33 -12.91
N LEU A 212 -7.67 3.30 -13.29
CA LEU A 212 -6.21 3.14 -13.20
C LEU A 212 -5.78 2.87 -11.75
N GLY A 213 -6.43 3.53 -10.79
CA GLY A 213 -6.28 3.25 -9.37
C GLY A 213 -6.49 1.79 -8.97
N CYS A 214 -7.53 1.16 -9.52
CA CYS A 214 -7.78 -0.27 -9.30
C CYS A 214 -6.75 -1.14 -9.98
N CYS A 215 -6.38 -0.78 -11.22
CA CYS A 215 -5.36 -1.51 -11.96
C CYS A 215 -4.03 -1.46 -11.21
N ALA A 216 -3.66 -0.33 -10.60
CA ALA A 216 -2.49 -0.22 -9.74
C ALA A 216 -2.57 -1.20 -8.55
N LEU A 217 -3.69 -1.23 -7.81
CA LEU A 217 -3.86 -2.15 -6.69
C LEU A 217 -3.76 -3.62 -7.14
N LEU A 218 -4.37 -3.97 -8.28
CA LEU A 218 -4.30 -5.32 -8.85
C LEU A 218 -2.87 -5.69 -9.24
N LEU A 219 -2.15 -4.82 -9.95
CA LEU A 219 -0.79 -5.06 -10.39
C LEU A 219 0.21 -5.10 -9.23
N CYS A 220 0.09 -4.22 -8.24
CA CYS A 220 0.91 -4.29 -7.01
C CYS A 220 0.67 -5.60 -6.25
N THR A 221 -0.59 -6.06 -6.18
CA THR A 221 -0.93 -7.33 -5.52
C THR A 221 -0.36 -8.51 -6.32
N ALA A 222 -0.52 -8.50 -7.64
CA ALA A 222 0.05 -9.52 -8.53
C ALA A 222 1.59 -9.56 -8.44
N HIS A 223 2.26 -8.40 -8.43
CA HIS A 223 3.69 -8.29 -8.20
C HIS A 223 4.13 -9.00 -6.91
N ALA A 224 3.44 -8.76 -5.79
CA ALA A 224 3.73 -9.41 -4.52
C ALA A 224 3.42 -10.93 -4.50
N LEU A 225 2.36 -11.36 -5.18
CA LEU A 225 1.99 -12.78 -5.29
C LEU A 225 2.98 -13.56 -6.16
N VAL A 226 3.37 -13.03 -7.31
CA VAL A 226 4.38 -13.65 -8.19
C VAL A 226 5.75 -13.66 -7.51
N TYR A 227 6.10 -12.62 -6.73
CA TYR A 227 7.28 -12.66 -5.86
C TYR A 227 7.23 -13.82 -4.83
N GLY A 228 6.03 -14.12 -4.33
CA GLY A 228 5.74 -15.24 -3.44
C GLY A 228 5.90 -16.59 -4.13
N TRP A 229 5.48 -16.75 -5.39
CA TRP A 229 5.59 -17.97 -6.20
C TRP A 229 5.25 -19.25 -5.43
N ARG A 230 6.26 -20.06 -5.04
CA ARG A 230 6.13 -21.29 -4.23
C ARG A 230 6.46 -21.11 -2.75
N LYS A 231 6.94 -19.93 -2.33
CA LYS A 231 7.39 -19.63 -0.94
C LYS A 231 6.28 -19.77 0.10
N TRP A 232 5.01 -19.73 -0.30
CA TRP A 232 3.88 -19.91 0.62
C TRP A 232 3.67 -21.38 1.01
N ALA A 233 4.08 -22.33 0.16
CA ALA A 233 3.97 -23.77 0.41
C ALA A 233 5.20 -24.34 1.14
N GLU A 234 6.33 -23.63 1.11
CA GLU A 234 7.59 -24.09 1.67
C GLU A 234 7.72 -23.76 3.18
N VAL A 235 7.71 -24.80 4.02
CA VAL A 235 7.76 -24.69 5.50
C VAL A 235 8.97 -23.90 6.00
N LYS A 236 10.10 -23.94 5.28
CA LYS A 236 11.34 -23.21 5.64
C LYS A 236 11.15 -21.69 5.75
N HIS A 237 10.11 -21.13 5.14
CA HIS A 237 9.80 -19.71 5.20
C HIS A 237 8.96 -19.32 6.43
N PHE A 238 8.44 -20.28 7.18
CA PHE A 238 7.72 -20.08 8.44
C PHE A 238 8.71 -20.15 9.59
N VAL A 239 8.92 -19.02 10.25
CA VAL A 239 9.92 -18.85 11.32
C VAL A 239 9.17 -18.65 12.62
N TRP A 240 9.42 -19.48 13.64
CA TRP A 240 8.66 -19.45 14.90
C TRP A 240 7.13 -19.35 14.69
N TYR A 241 6.59 -20.20 13.80
CA TYR A 241 5.16 -20.20 13.41
C TYR A 241 4.65 -18.92 12.71
N THR A 242 5.51 -17.94 12.45
CA THR A 242 5.13 -16.70 11.76
C THR A 242 5.32 -16.80 10.24
N PRO A 243 4.31 -16.43 9.43
CA PRO A 243 4.36 -16.53 7.97
C PRO A 243 5.36 -15.54 7.35
N PRO A 244 5.85 -15.78 6.13
CA PRO A 244 6.64 -14.78 5.41
C PRO A 244 5.88 -13.45 5.24
N SER A 245 6.59 -12.33 5.39
CA SER A 245 5.97 -10.99 5.46
C SER A 245 5.06 -10.66 4.28
N PHE A 246 5.35 -11.17 3.07
CA PHE A 246 4.52 -10.92 1.89
C PHE A 246 3.10 -11.46 2.05
N ILE A 247 2.88 -12.58 2.77
CA ILE A 247 1.55 -13.15 3.00
C ILE A 247 0.70 -12.13 3.76
N LEU A 248 1.22 -11.58 4.86
CA LEU A 248 0.50 -10.59 5.66
C LEU A 248 0.14 -9.35 4.84
N VAL A 249 1.06 -8.91 3.99
CA VAL A 249 0.93 -7.70 3.18
C VAL A 249 -0.14 -7.85 2.09
N VAL A 250 -0.31 -9.03 1.48
CA VAL A 250 -1.29 -9.23 0.40
C VAL A 250 -2.72 -9.46 0.89
N LEU A 251 -2.94 -9.79 2.17
CA LEU A 251 -4.28 -10.11 2.71
C LEU A 251 -5.27 -8.95 2.51
N LEU A 252 -4.91 -7.74 2.94
CA LEU A 252 -5.79 -6.58 2.85
C LEU A 252 -6.08 -6.17 1.38
N PRO A 253 -5.08 -6.02 0.49
CA PRO A 253 -5.31 -5.78 -0.93
C PRO A 253 -6.20 -6.83 -1.59
N LEU A 254 -5.98 -8.12 -1.31
CA LEU A 254 -6.82 -9.20 -1.82
C LEU A 254 -8.27 -9.07 -1.34
N GLY A 255 -8.47 -8.79 -0.06
CA GLY A 255 -9.80 -8.52 0.49
C GLY A 255 -10.52 -7.37 -0.24
N VAL A 256 -9.81 -6.26 -0.51
CA VAL A 256 -10.35 -5.11 -1.25
C VAL A 256 -10.68 -5.49 -2.70
N LEU A 257 -9.81 -6.24 -3.38
CA LEU A 257 -10.04 -6.69 -4.76
C LEU A 257 -11.22 -7.67 -4.85
N LEU A 258 -11.34 -8.61 -3.91
CA LEU A 258 -12.47 -9.54 -3.82
C LEU A 258 -13.79 -8.78 -3.57
N CYS A 259 -13.79 -7.86 -2.62
CA CYS A 259 -14.94 -7.01 -2.33
C CYS A 259 -15.37 -6.23 -3.59
N ARG A 260 -14.41 -5.71 -4.36
CA ARG A 260 -14.70 -5.02 -5.63
C ARG A 260 -15.24 -5.97 -6.69
N ALA A 261 -14.69 -7.18 -6.82
CA ALA A 261 -15.19 -8.19 -7.76
C ALA A 261 -16.64 -8.56 -7.46
N VAL A 262 -17.00 -8.70 -6.18
CA VAL A 262 -18.39 -8.94 -5.74
C VAL A 262 -19.30 -7.77 -6.17
N LEU A 263 -18.88 -6.52 -6.01
CA LEU A 263 -19.68 -5.37 -6.46
C LEU A 263 -19.87 -5.28 -7.97
N LEU A 264 -19.01 -5.91 -8.77
CA LEU A 264 -19.15 -5.98 -10.23
C LEU A 264 -20.18 -7.03 -10.68
N LEU A 265 -20.71 -7.84 -9.76
CA LEU A 265 -21.77 -8.79 -10.09
C LEU A 265 -23.02 -8.04 -10.59
N PRO A 266 -23.65 -8.49 -11.70
CA PRO A 266 -24.72 -7.72 -12.37
C PRO A 266 -25.91 -7.37 -11.47
N CYS A 267 -26.23 -8.23 -10.50
CA CYS A 267 -27.33 -8.00 -9.57
C CYS A 267 -27.06 -6.82 -8.61
N LEU A 268 -25.85 -6.75 -8.05
CA LEU A 268 -25.43 -5.69 -7.14
C LEU A 268 -25.17 -4.39 -7.92
N ASP A 269 -24.55 -4.48 -9.09
CA ASP A 269 -24.24 -3.32 -9.90
C ASP A 269 -25.51 -2.62 -10.42
N ARG A 270 -26.52 -3.38 -10.89
CA ARG A 270 -27.82 -2.81 -11.31
C ARG A 270 -28.53 -2.11 -10.16
N ARG A 271 -28.55 -2.73 -8.97
CA ARG A 271 -29.18 -2.17 -7.78
C ARG A 271 -28.45 -0.91 -7.31
N LEU A 272 -27.13 -0.91 -7.34
CA LEU A 272 -26.32 0.26 -7.01
C LEU A 272 -26.58 1.41 -7.98
N HIS A 273 -26.60 1.14 -9.29
CA HIS A 273 -26.92 2.13 -10.31
C HIS A 273 -28.34 2.70 -10.15
N ALA A 274 -29.31 1.89 -9.72
CA ALA A 274 -30.65 2.40 -9.40
C ALA A 274 -30.61 3.38 -8.22
N ILE A 275 -29.96 3.00 -7.11
CA ILE A 275 -29.83 3.86 -5.92
C ILE A 275 -29.08 5.16 -6.25
N GLN A 276 -28.01 5.09 -7.02
CA GLN A 276 -27.23 6.26 -7.44
C GLN A 276 -28.04 7.20 -8.36
N ARG A 277 -28.97 6.66 -9.16
CA ARG A 277 -29.94 7.44 -9.95
C ARG A 277 -31.10 8.00 -9.11
N GLY A 278 -31.18 7.70 -7.82
CA GLY A 278 -32.18 8.24 -6.90
C GLY A 278 -33.29 7.27 -6.52
N TRP A 279 -33.17 5.98 -6.84
CA TRP A 279 -34.10 4.97 -6.35
C TRP A 279 -33.97 4.80 -4.83
N GLU A 280 -35.10 4.79 -4.13
CA GLU A 280 -35.17 4.53 -2.69
C GLU A 280 -35.95 3.26 -2.39
N LYS A 281 -35.47 2.48 -1.43
CA LYS A 281 -36.23 1.36 -0.88
C LYS A 281 -37.39 1.93 -0.06
N LYS A 282 -38.64 1.69 -0.49
CA LYS A 282 -39.85 2.05 0.29
C LYS A 282 -39.72 1.48 1.72
N SER A 283 -39.89 2.33 2.73
CA SER A 283 -39.95 1.85 4.12
C SER A 283 -41.21 1.00 4.30
N SER A 284 -41.08 -0.14 4.98
CA SER A 284 -42.20 -1.04 5.30
C SER A 284 -43.00 -0.54 6.51
N GLU A 285 -43.01 0.77 6.79
CA GLU A 285 -43.69 1.36 7.95
C GLU A 285 -45.08 1.93 7.62
N ALA A 286 -45.51 1.92 6.36
CA ALA A 286 -46.86 2.34 5.96
C ALA A 286 -47.89 1.19 5.95
N THR A 287 -47.76 0.22 6.85
CA THR A 287 -48.73 -0.88 7.01
C THR A 287 -48.94 -1.21 8.49
N LYS A 288 -49.28 -0.19 9.28
CA LYS A 288 -49.80 -0.33 10.66
C LYS A 288 -50.90 0.68 11.00
N GLU A 289 -51.60 1.21 10.01
CA GLU A 289 -52.87 1.91 10.21
C GLU A 289 -53.91 1.32 9.26
N VAL A 290 -54.57 0.27 9.72
CA VAL A 290 -55.95 -0.13 9.35
C VAL A 290 -56.67 -0.43 10.66
#